data_AF-A0A1I3WVB3-F1
#
_entry.id   AF-A0A1I3WVB3-F1
#
_cell.length_a   1.000
_cell.length_b   1.000
_cell.length_c   1.000
_cell.angle_alpha   90.00
_cell.angle_beta   90.00
_cell.angle_gamma   90.00
#
_symmetry.space_group_name_H-M   'P 1'
#
loop_
_entity.id
_entity.type
_entity.pdbx_description
1 polymer ?
#
loop_
_entity_poly.entity_id
_entity_poly.type
_entity_poly.pdbx_seq_one_letter_code
_entity_poly.pdbx_strand_id
1 'polypeptide(L)'
;MRILVLGAYGLIGGYVCARLLAEDHAVIGVGRDIAAARRRFPAVDWRAADLRIATVADWAAMLQGVDAVVNCAGALQDSPRDNLKAVHIDGVARLVEACGKAGVTRFVHVSAAGVGSGRPTVFNTTKQAAEALLRASALDWTILRPGLVLAPAAYGGTALLRGLAGFPLVVPIAYPDSLIHTTSAEDVAIAVQRAVALGARRRISVDLVHAKAVTLAELVTTLRGWLGLPPARVVAVPPILARMTAAAVDALAWLGWRSPMRTASLEQLRAGVPGDADQAQRLLGFAPRSLRAMLDGWPSGVQERWFSKSYFLKPTILFTLFGFWFLSGLIGLTAGFDQAVSVLTTAGVGLGPAKAAVIGGGVADIALALLLAFRRTAGAALLGMLALTAGYLVGGALVRPDLWLDPLGPFLKSVPAAVLALAALALLDER
;
A
#
# COMPACT_ATOMS: atom_id res chain seq x y z
N MET A 1 26.44 -4.10 17.18
CA MET A 1 25.21 -4.21 17.99
C MET A 1 24.26 -5.19 17.32
N ARG A 2 23.45 -5.90 18.10
CA ARG A 2 22.33 -6.73 17.66
C ARG A 2 21.03 -5.96 17.85
N ILE A 3 20.35 -5.63 16.76
CA ILE A 3 19.24 -4.67 16.74
C ILE A 3 17.97 -5.36 16.24
N LEU A 4 16.90 -5.32 17.03
CA LEU A 4 15.60 -5.86 16.66
C LEU A 4 14.75 -4.77 16.00
N VAL A 5 14.33 -5.00 14.75
CA VAL A 5 13.57 -4.04 13.94
C VAL A 5 12.16 -4.56 13.68
N LEU A 6 11.16 -3.87 14.22
CA LEU A 6 9.75 -4.13 13.92
C LEU A 6 9.30 -3.35 12.69
N GLY A 7 8.48 -3.96 11.85
CA GLY A 7 8.11 -3.38 10.56
C GLY A 7 9.26 -3.41 9.54
N ALA A 8 10.22 -4.32 9.73
CA ALA A 8 11.48 -4.40 8.98
C ALA A 8 11.35 -4.55 7.46
N TYR A 9 10.28 -5.17 6.95
CA TYR A 9 10.02 -5.29 5.51
C TYR A 9 9.01 -4.24 4.99
N GLY A 10 8.64 -3.26 5.82
CA GLY A 10 7.86 -2.10 5.41
C GLY A 10 8.72 -1.01 4.75
N LEU A 11 8.09 0.07 4.29
CA LEU A 11 8.80 1.16 3.60
C LEU A 11 9.96 1.71 4.44
N ILE A 12 9.68 2.23 5.64
CA ILE A 12 10.73 2.81 6.51
C ILE A 12 11.67 1.73 7.03
N GLY A 13 11.11 0.62 7.52
CA GLY A 13 11.90 -0.46 8.12
C GLY A 13 12.91 -1.08 7.16
N GLY A 14 12.61 -1.16 5.86
CA GLY A 14 13.53 -1.66 4.85
C GLY A 14 14.78 -0.78 4.69
N TYR A 15 14.60 0.55 4.67
CA TYR A 15 15.72 1.50 4.63
C TYR A 15 16.52 1.47 5.94
N VAL A 16 15.85 1.33 7.08
CA VAL A 16 16.50 1.15 8.37
C VAL A 16 17.35 -0.12 8.39
N CYS A 17 16.80 -1.26 7.97
CA CYS A 17 17.55 -2.53 7.93
C CYS A 17 18.76 -2.42 7.00
N ALA A 18 18.58 -1.87 5.80
CA ALA A 18 19.68 -1.67 4.85
C ALA A 18 20.79 -0.78 5.43
N ARG A 19 20.43 0.33 6.09
CA ARG A 19 21.39 1.24 6.71
C ARG A 19 22.14 0.59 7.87
N LEU A 20 21.44 -0.11 8.75
CA LEU A 20 22.05 -0.78 9.90
C LEU A 20 22.99 -1.92 9.47
N LEU A 21 22.60 -2.71 8.46
CA LEU A 21 23.45 -3.74 7.88
C LEU A 21 24.72 -3.17 7.24
N ALA A 22 24.62 -2.01 6.56
CA ALA A 22 25.78 -1.32 5.99
C ALA A 22 26.77 -0.78 7.03
N GLU A 23 26.39 -0.80 8.33
CA GLU A 23 27.25 -0.42 9.47
C GLU A 23 27.61 -1.63 10.34
N ASP A 24 27.58 -2.83 9.74
CA ASP A 24 27.99 -4.08 10.36
C ASP A 24 27.21 -4.41 11.66
N HIS A 25 25.98 -3.91 11.77
CA HIS A 25 25.07 -4.33 12.83
C HIS A 25 24.37 -5.64 12.47
N ALA A 26 24.19 -6.51 13.46
CA ALA A 26 23.38 -7.71 13.31
C ALA A 26 21.89 -7.35 13.43
N VAL A 27 21.14 -7.40 12.33
CA VAL A 27 19.74 -6.99 12.28
C VAL A 27 18.81 -8.19 12.40
N ILE A 28 17.92 -8.15 13.39
CA ILE A 28 16.80 -9.09 13.55
C ILE A 28 15.53 -8.41 13.05
N GLY A 29 15.03 -8.82 11.89
CA GLY A 29 13.77 -8.33 11.34
C GLY A 29 12.58 -9.10 11.89
N VAL A 30 11.54 -8.38 12.33
CA VAL A 30 10.30 -8.98 12.81
C VAL A 30 9.17 -8.78 11.79
N GLY A 31 8.46 -9.86 11.46
CA GLY A 31 7.38 -9.82 10.49
C GLY A 31 6.35 -10.94 10.58
N ARG A 32 5.24 -10.77 9.84
CA ARG A 32 4.14 -11.75 9.79
C ARG A 32 4.38 -12.85 8.74
N ASP A 33 4.89 -12.48 7.57
CA ASP A 33 5.25 -13.41 6.49
C ASP A 33 6.78 -13.41 6.32
N ILE A 34 7.43 -14.28 7.09
CA ILE A 34 8.90 -14.37 7.08
C ILE A 34 9.43 -15.05 5.81
N ALA A 35 8.62 -15.84 5.10
CA ALA A 35 9.05 -16.49 3.87
C ALA A 35 9.19 -15.46 2.75
N ALA A 36 8.20 -14.58 2.59
CA ALA A 36 8.29 -13.45 1.68
C ALA A 36 9.40 -12.47 2.11
N ALA A 37 9.52 -12.18 3.40
CA ALA A 37 10.54 -11.28 3.91
C ALA A 37 11.96 -11.79 3.63
N ARG A 38 12.24 -13.09 3.84
CA ARG A 38 13.53 -13.73 3.51
C ARG A 38 13.85 -13.66 2.02
N ARG A 39 12.86 -13.86 1.13
CA ARG A 39 13.07 -13.71 -0.32
C ARG A 39 13.46 -12.29 -0.70
N ARG A 40 12.91 -11.27 -0.03
CA ARG A 40 13.16 -9.86 -0.36
C ARG A 40 14.42 -9.28 0.29
N PHE A 41 14.74 -9.73 1.50
CA PHE A 41 15.84 -9.25 2.34
C PHE A 41 16.59 -10.45 2.95
N PRO A 42 17.40 -11.17 2.16
CA PRO A 42 18.06 -12.40 2.61
C PRO A 42 19.14 -12.18 3.68
N ALA A 43 19.68 -10.96 3.79
CA ALA A 43 20.72 -10.62 4.76
C ALA A 43 20.21 -10.36 6.20
N VAL A 44 18.89 -10.30 6.41
CA VAL A 44 18.27 -10.02 7.71
C VAL A 44 17.91 -11.34 8.42
N ASP A 45 18.19 -11.48 9.72
CA ASP A 45 17.68 -12.61 10.53
C ASP A 45 16.20 -12.40 10.81
N TRP A 46 15.33 -13.26 10.28
CA TRP A 46 13.88 -13.08 10.35
C TRP A 46 13.24 -13.89 11.48
N ARG A 47 12.47 -13.20 12.32
CA ARG A 47 11.60 -13.79 13.36
C ARG A 47 10.14 -13.51 13.08
N ALA A 48 9.30 -14.54 13.23
CA ALA A 48 7.87 -14.41 13.04
C ALA A 48 7.21 -13.87 14.32
N ALA A 49 6.56 -12.71 14.23
CA ALA A 49 5.71 -12.19 15.30
C ALA A 49 4.68 -11.22 14.72
N ASP A 50 3.59 -11.05 15.45
CA ASP A 50 2.57 -10.05 15.16
C ASP A 50 2.37 -9.16 16.38
N LEU A 51 2.69 -7.88 16.23
CA LEU A 51 2.61 -6.86 17.28
C LEU A 51 1.22 -6.76 17.92
N ARG A 52 0.17 -7.18 17.21
CA ARG A 52 -1.21 -7.17 17.71
C ARG A 52 -1.46 -8.24 18.77
N ILE A 53 -0.77 -9.37 18.73
CA ILE A 53 -1.09 -10.53 19.56
C ILE A 53 0.09 -11.07 20.36
N ALA A 54 1.33 -10.80 19.95
CA ALA A 54 2.53 -11.25 20.67
C ALA A 54 2.53 -10.79 22.12
N THR A 55 2.76 -11.74 23.02
CA THR A 55 2.76 -11.52 24.47
C THR A 55 4.08 -10.94 24.94
N VAL A 56 4.12 -10.49 26.20
CA VAL A 56 5.36 -10.02 26.84
C VAL A 56 6.41 -11.14 26.89
N ALA A 57 5.99 -12.39 27.11
CA ALA A 57 6.90 -13.54 27.13
C ALA A 57 7.50 -13.81 25.74
N ASP A 58 6.69 -13.74 24.68
CA ASP A 58 7.18 -13.88 23.30
C ASP A 58 8.26 -12.83 22.99
N TRP A 59 8.01 -11.57 23.37
CA TRP A 59 8.99 -10.50 23.18
C TRP A 59 10.24 -10.68 24.03
N ALA A 60 10.11 -11.06 25.30
CA ALA A 60 11.25 -11.28 26.18
C ALA A 60 12.18 -12.39 25.67
N ALA A 61 11.63 -13.43 25.04
CA ALA A 61 12.41 -14.47 24.37
C ALA A 61 13.15 -13.94 23.12
N MET A 62 12.51 -13.09 22.32
CA MET A 62 13.14 -12.50 21.13
C MET A 62 14.21 -11.45 21.46
N LEU A 63 14.11 -10.80 22.63
CA LEU A 63 15.03 -9.77 23.09
C LEU A 63 16.31 -10.32 23.73
N GLN A 64 16.47 -11.64 23.85
CA GLN A 64 17.68 -12.25 24.40
C GLN A 64 18.91 -11.91 23.56
N GLY A 65 19.87 -11.20 24.18
CA GLY A 65 21.09 -10.72 23.54
C GLY A 65 20.87 -9.60 22.51
N VAL A 66 19.73 -8.90 22.56
CA VAL A 66 19.45 -7.70 21.74
C VAL A 66 19.94 -6.45 22.48
N ASP A 67 20.67 -5.59 21.78
CA ASP A 67 21.21 -4.36 22.37
C ASP A 67 20.25 -3.16 22.23
N ALA A 68 19.42 -3.15 21.18
CA ALA A 68 18.48 -2.07 20.91
C ALA A 68 17.25 -2.55 20.13
N VAL A 69 16.12 -1.86 20.35
CA VAL A 69 14.88 -2.07 19.60
C VAL A 69 14.57 -0.86 18.74
N VAL A 70 14.23 -1.09 17.47
CA VAL A 70 13.71 -0.07 16.55
C VAL A 70 12.30 -0.46 16.14
N ASN A 71 11.31 0.33 16.53
CA ASN A 71 9.93 0.11 16.14
C ASN A 71 9.53 1.04 14.99
N CYS A 72 9.55 0.50 13.75
CA CYS A 72 9.01 1.13 12.56
C CYS A 72 7.60 0.62 12.21
N ALA A 73 7.01 -0.25 13.04
CA ALA A 73 5.69 -0.79 12.79
C ALA A 73 4.61 0.27 13.01
N GLY A 74 3.68 0.35 12.07
CA GLY A 74 2.53 1.24 12.16
C GLY A 74 1.56 1.01 11.02
N ALA A 75 0.32 1.42 11.26
CA ALA A 75 -0.72 1.47 10.25
C ALA A 75 -1.31 2.89 10.24
N LEU A 76 -1.75 3.38 9.08
CA LEU A 76 -2.38 4.70 8.99
C LEU A 76 -3.85 4.66 9.45
N GLN A 77 -4.49 3.51 9.31
CA GLN A 77 -5.92 3.32 9.53
C GLN A 77 -6.24 1.86 9.82
N ASP A 78 -7.39 1.63 10.43
CA ASP A 78 -7.93 0.29 10.66
C ASP A 78 -8.28 -0.42 9.34
N SER A 79 -8.19 -1.74 9.37
CA SER A 79 -8.68 -2.62 8.32
C SER A 79 -9.02 -3.99 8.91
N PRO A 80 -9.68 -4.90 8.18
CA PRO A 80 -9.90 -6.26 8.68
C PRO A 80 -8.63 -7.01 9.14
N ARG A 81 -7.43 -6.58 8.73
CA ARG A 81 -6.16 -7.16 9.19
C ARG A 81 -5.31 -6.25 10.08
N ASP A 82 -5.72 -4.99 10.31
CA ASP A 82 -4.92 -4.01 11.02
C ASP A 82 -5.82 -3.29 12.04
N ASN A 83 -5.42 -3.28 13.31
CA ASN A 83 -6.14 -2.61 14.40
C ASN A 83 -5.16 -1.60 15.04
N LEU A 84 -5.43 -0.31 14.88
CA LEU A 84 -4.56 0.78 15.30
C LEU A 84 -4.27 0.74 16.80
N LYS A 85 -5.29 0.51 17.63
CA LYS A 85 -5.10 0.40 19.10
C LYS A 85 -4.19 -0.78 19.43
N ALA A 86 -4.45 -1.95 18.83
CA ALA A 86 -3.67 -3.16 19.07
C ALA A 86 -2.20 -3.01 18.61
N VAL A 87 -1.95 -2.31 17.50
CA VAL A 87 -0.60 -2.11 16.94
C VAL A 87 0.14 -0.97 17.66
N HIS A 88 -0.47 0.21 17.78
CA HIS A 88 0.19 1.41 18.27
C HIS A 88 0.25 1.48 19.80
N ILE A 89 -0.75 0.94 20.50
CA ILE A 89 -0.86 1.09 21.96
C ILE A 89 -0.54 -0.24 22.64
N ASP A 90 -1.40 -1.24 22.50
CA ASP A 90 -1.32 -2.47 23.29
C ASP A 90 -0.05 -3.29 22.94
N GLY A 91 0.31 -3.32 21.66
CA GLY A 91 1.55 -3.95 21.19
C GLY A 91 2.81 -3.23 21.67
N VAL A 92 2.81 -1.89 21.65
CA VAL A 92 3.94 -1.09 22.14
C VAL A 92 4.08 -1.22 23.65
N ALA A 93 2.98 -1.21 24.40
CA ALA A 93 2.98 -1.42 25.86
C ALA A 93 3.65 -2.74 26.23
N ARG A 94 3.23 -3.85 25.60
CA ARG A 94 3.83 -5.18 25.84
C ARG A 94 5.31 -5.24 25.46
N LEU A 95 5.70 -4.60 24.37
CA LEU A 95 7.08 -4.56 23.93
C LEU A 95 7.97 -3.74 24.88
N VAL A 96 7.48 -2.60 25.38
CA VAL A 96 8.17 -1.78 26.39
C VAL A 96 8.36 -2.55 27.69
N GLU A 97 7.33 -3.25 28.17
CA GLU A 97 7.42 -4.12 29.34
C GLU A 97 8.46 -5.24 29.15
N ALA A 98 8.46 -5.88 27.97
CA ALA A 98 9.41 -6.93 27.65
C ALA A 98 10.86 -6.42 27.57
N CYS A 99 11.07 -5.20 27.07
CA CYS A 99 12.39 -4.55 27.07
C CYS A 99 12.93 -4.40 28.50
N GLY A 100 12.08 -3.96 29.43
CA GLY A 100 12.43 -3.87 30.85
C GLY A 100 12.83 -5.23 31.44
N LYS A 101 12.07 -6.30 31.15
CA LYS A 101 12.34 -7.66 31.62
C LYS A 101 13.62 -8.26 31.02
N ALA A 102 13.93 -7.94 29.76
CA ALA A 102 15.11 -8.44 29.06
C ALA A 102 16.37 -7.59 29.28
N GLY A 103 16.28 -6.47 30.02
CA GLY A 103 17.40 -5.55 30.24
C GLY A 103 17.77 -4.71 29.01
N VAL A 104 16.91 -4.66 27.99
CA VAL A 104 17.14 -3.84 26.79
C VAL A 104 16.68 -2.42 27.07
N THR A 105 17.62 -1.49 27.18
CA THR A 105 17.30 -0.11 27.57
C THR A 105 17.08 0.81 26.38
N ARG A 106 17.73 0.57 25.22
CA ARG A 106 17.69 1.47 24.07
C ARG A 106 16.50 1.18 23.16
N PHE A 107 15.64 2.18 22.98
CA PHE A 107 14.40 2.04 22.20
C PHE A 107 14.18 3.20 21.24
N VAL A 108 14.18 2.95 19.94
CA VAL A 108 13.85 3.97 18.91
C VAL A 108 12.45 3.71 18.40
N HIS A 109 11.57 4.71 18.46
CA HIS A 109 10.19 4.61 18.02
C HIS A 109 9.91 5.57 16.87
N VAL A 110 9.39 5.05 15.75
CA VAL A 110 8.93 5.88 14.62
C VAL A 110 7.45 6.22 14.81
N SER A 111 7.21 7.48 15.17
CA SER A 111 5.90 8.12 15.30
C SER A 111 5.53 8.86 13.99
N ALA A 112 4.93 10.04 14.06
CA ALA A 112 4.64 10.92 12.94
C ALA A 112 4.71 12.39 13.37
N ALA A 113 5.07 13.27 12.45
CA ALA A 113 5.03 14.72 12.67
C ALA A 113 3.57 15.20 12.87
N GLY A 114 3.39 16.24 13.68
CA GLY A 114 2.08 16.77 14.04
C GLY A 114 1.33 15.99 15.13
N VAL A 115 1.88 14.88 15.65
CA VAL A 115 1.31 14.16 16.79
C VAL A 115 1.25 15.06 18.03
N GLY A 116 0.06 15.22 18.59
CA GLY A 116 -0.20 16.09 19.74
C GLY A 116 -0.40 17.57 19.39
N SER A 117 -0.51 17.92 18.10
CA SER A 117 -0.75 19.28 17.63
C SER A 117 -1.90 19.34 16.62
N GLY A 118 -2.57 20.48 16.50
CA GLY A 118 -3.61 20.70 15.49
C GLY A 118 -4.89 19.88 15.71
N ARG A 119 -5.52 19.44 14.61
CA ARG A 119 -6.76 18.63 14.67
C ARG A 119 -6.43 17.16 14.98
N PRO A 120 -6.95 16.59 16.08
CA PRO A 120 -6.72 15.20 16.40
C PRO A 120 -7.44 14.30 15.38
N THR A 121 -6.67 13.35 14.85
CA THR A 121 -7.14 12.27 14.00
C THR A 121 -6.92 10.95 14.74
N VAL A 122 -7.67 9.91 14.41
CA VAL A 122 -7.52 8.60 15.09
C VAL A 122 -6.08 8.08 15.04
N PHE A 123 -5.42 8.26 13.89
CA PHE A 123 -4.00 7.92 13.72
C PHE A 123 -3.09 8.74 14.66
N ASN A 124 -3.25 10.08 14.72
CA ASN A 124 -2.41 10.91 15.59
C ASN A 124 -2.65 10.60 17.07
N THR A 125 -3.90 10.37 17.48
CA THR A 125 -4.25 10.02 18.86
C THR A 125 -3.63 8.71 19.30
N THR A 126 -3.68 7.67 18.45
CA THR A 126 -3.08 6.36 18.78
C THR A 126 -1.54 6.41 18.81
N LYS A 127 -0.92 7.19 17.91
CA LYS A 127 0.53 7.45 17.98
C LYS A 127 0.92 8.26 19.23
N GLN A 128 0.14 9.26 19.61
CA GLN A 128 0.38 10.05 20.83
C GLN A 128 0.34 9.18 22.08
N ALA A 129 -0.60 8.25 22.16
CA ALA A 129 -0.69 7.30 23.27
C ALA A 129 0.56 6.39 23.35
N ALA A 130 1.07 5.92 22.21
CA ALA A 130 2.31 5.15 22.14
C ALA A 130 3.52 5.95 22.67
N GLU A 131 3.61 7.22 22.29
CA GLU A 131 4.66 8.11 22.79
C GLU A 131 4.56 8.36 24.30
N ALA A 132 3.34 8.51 24.83
CA ALA A 132 3.12 8.68 26.26
C ALA A 132 3.59 7.46 27.07
N LEU A 133 3.33 6.24 26.57
CA LEU A 133 3.84 4.99 27.17
C LEU A 133 5.37 4.97 27.22
N LEU A 134 6.04 5.37 26.13
CA LEU A 134 7.50 5.45 26.08
C LEU A 134 8.03 6.50 27.06
N ARG A 135 7.44 7.70 27.07
CA ARG A 135 7.82 8.79 27.99
C ARG A 135 7.70 8.42 29.46
N ALA A 136 6.70 7.61 29.82
CA ALA A 136 6.50 7.11 31.17
C ALA A 136 7.42 5.93 31.55
N SER A 137 8.11 5.32 30.57
CA SER A 137 8.98 4.17 30.81
C SER A 137 10.37 4.58 31.32
N ALA A 138 11.09 3.62 31.92
CA ALA A 138 12.49 3.80 32.32
C ALA A 138 13.50 3.69 31.16
N LEU A 139 13.04 3.36 29.95
CA LEU A 139 13.90 3.12 28.80
C LEU A 139 14.64 4.39 28.35
N ASP A 140 15.78 4.19 27.68
CA ASP A 140 16.50 5.21 26.93
C ASP A 140 15.87 5.34 25.55
N TRP A 141 14.69 5.96 25.52
CA TRP A 141 13.88 6.07 24.30
C TRP A 141 14.29 7.25 23.41
N THR A 142 14.12 7.10 22.11
CA THR A 142 14.16 8.18 21.12
C THR A 142 12.91 8.09 20.24
N ILE A 143 12.11 9.15 20.21
CA ILE A 143 10.90 9.23 19.39
C ILE A 143 11.21 10.05 18.14
N LEU A 144 11.12 9.42 16.97
CA LEU A 144 11.33 10.06 15.68
C LEU A 144 9.97 10.33 15.03
N ARG A 145 9.69 11.59 14.68
CA ARG A 145 8.42 12.05 14.11
C ARG A 145 8.64 12.53 12.67
N PRO A 146 8.67 11.61 11.70
CA PRO A 146 8.83 11.99 10.30
C PRO A 146 7.60 12.74 9.77
N GLY A 147 7.84 13.69 8.88
CA GLY A 147 6.79 14.25 8.02
C GLY A 147 6.28 13.23 7.00
N LEU A 148 5.84 13.71 5.83
CA LEU A 148 5.52 12.81 4.73
C LEU A 148 6.80 12.14 4.20
N VAL A 149 6.94 10.85 4.49
CA VAL A 149 8.11 10.06 4.10
C VAL A 149 8.07 9.71 2.62
N LEU A 150 9.01 10.25 1.85
CA LEU A 150 9.22 9.93 0.45
C LEU A 150 10.39 8.95 0.29
N ALA A 151 10.30 8.10 -0.72
CA ALA A 151 11.32 7.12 -1.10
C ALA A 151 11.08 6.70 -2.54
N PRO A 152 12.09 6.26 -3.31
CA PRO A 152 11.91 5.68 -4.65
C PRO A 152 10.79 4.64 -4.69
N ALA A 153 10.75 3.74 -3.69
CA ALA A 153 9.65 2.80 -3.51
C ALA A 153 8.36 3.54 -3.11
N ALA A 154 7.39 3.55 -4.02
CA ALA A 154 6.09 4.15 -3.78
C ALA A 154 5.19 3.25 -2.93
N TYR A 155 4.62 3.78 -1.85
CA TYR A 155 3.72 3.01 -1.00
C TYR A 155 2.64 3.89 -0.35
N GLY A 156 1.43 3.33 -0.20
CA GLY A 156 0.31 3.99 0.47
C GLY A 156 0.00 5.36 -0.12
N GLY A 157 -0.10 6.40 0.73
CA GLY A 157 -0.39 7.76 0.28
C GLY A 157 0.59 8.29 -0.77
N THR A 158 1.89 7.98 -0.66
CA THR A 158 2.89 8.45 -1.64
C THR A 158 2.77 7.76 -3.00
N ALA A 159 2.19 6.56 -3.07
CA ALA A 159 1.84 5.91 -4.31
C ALA A 159 0.68 6.63 -5.01
N LEU A 160 -0.34 7.05 -4.25
CA LEU A 160 -1.42 7.88 -4.77
C LEU A 160 -0.90 9.22 -5.30
N LEU A 161 -0.03 9.91 -4.57
CA LEU A 161 0.52 11.18 -5.04
C LEU A 161 1.27 11.04 -6.38
N ARG A 162 1.98 9.91 -6.59
CA ARG A 162 2.59 9.59 -7.89
C ARG A 162 1.55 9.29 -8.97
N GLY A 163 0.48 8.57 -8.63
CA GLY A 163 -0.64 8.36 -9.54
C GLY A 163 -1.29 9.67 -9.98
N LEU A 164 -1.52 10.58 -9.03
CA LEU A 164 -2.06 11.93 -9.31
C LEU A 164 -1.11 12.77 -10.17
N ALA A 165 0.19 12.69 -9.91
CA ALA A 165 1.20 13.34 -10.74
C ALA A 165 1.20 12.80 -12.19
N GLY A 166 0.91 11.50 -12.38
CA GLY A 166 0.79 10.84 -13.67
C GLY A 166 -0.57 10.98 -14.37
N PHE A 167 -1.54 11.63 -13.75
CA PHE A 167 -2.89 11.76 -14.31
C PHE A 167 -2.87 12.51 -15.66
N PRO A 168 -3.67 12.07 -16.66
CA PRO A 168 -3.66 12.67 -17.99
C PRO A 168 -4.22 14.10 -17.97
N LEU A 169 -3.51 15.01 -18.64
CA LEU A 169 -3.90 16.42 -18.93
C LEU A 169 -4.06 17.37 -17.73
N VAL A 170 -4.48 16.88 -16.57
CA VAL A 170 -4.71 17.67 -15.34
C VAL A 170 -4.12 16.97 -14.13
N VAL A 171 -4.00 17.69 -13.01
CA VAL A 171 -3.61 17.12 -11.71
C VAL A 171 -4.78 17.30 -10.73
N PRO A 172 -5.63 16.28 -10.53
CA PRO A 172 -6.82 16.40 -9.68
C PRO A 172 -6.45 16.20 -8.20
N ILE A 173 -6.51 17.26 -7.39
CA ILE A 173 -6.07 17.23 -5.98
C ILE A 173 -7.19 17.70 -5.07
N ALA A 174 -7.45 16.96 -4.00
CA ALA A 174 -8.27 17.43 -2.88
C ALA A 174 -7.37 18.21 -1.90
N TYR A 175 -7.83 19.37 -1.42
CA TYR A 175 -7.09 20.24 -0.49
C TYR A 175 -5.69 20.66 -1.03
N PRO A 176 -5.62 21.33 -2.19
CA PRO A 176 -4.35 21.69 -2.82
C PRO A 176 -3.44 22.55 -1.92
N ASP A 177 -4.02 23.38 -1.05
CA ASP A 177 -3.31 24.34 -0.21
C ASP A 177 -2.82 23.74 1.13
N SER A 178 -3.10 22.47 1.39
CA SER A 178 -2.60 21.80 2.60
C SER A 178 -1.08 21.83 2.66
N LEU A 179 -0.52 22.30 3.77
CA LEU A 179 0.92 22.36 4.00
C LEU A 179 1.47 21.00 4.43
N ILE A 180 2.48 20.54 3.71
CA ILE A 180 3.11 19.23 3.90
C ILE A 180 4.61 19.44 4.12
N HIS A 181 5.07 19.13 5.32
CA HIS A 181 6.49 18.88 5.54
C HIS A 181 6.85 17.49 5.03
N THR A 182 7.97 17.39 4.32
CA THR A 182 8.47 16.15 3.73
C THR A 182 9.76 15.71 4.40
N THR A 183 10.05 14.42 4.30
CA THR A 183 11.31 13.81 4.71
C THR A 183 11.58 12.58 3.86
N SER A 184 12.82 12.13 3.75
CA SER A 184 13.11 10.89 3.01
C SER A 184 13.19 9.68 3.93
N ALA A 185 12.89 8.48 3.41
CA ALA A 185 13.10 7.24 4.17
C ALA A 185 14.57 7.01 4.53
N GLU A 186 15.50 7.49 3.71
CA GLU A 186 16.94 7.51 3.98
C GLU A 186 17.28 8.45 5.16
N ASP A 187 16.69 9.66 5.23
CA ASP A 187 16.90 10.58 6.36
C ASP A 187 16.35 9.98 7.66
N VAL A 188 15.23 9.26 7.60
CA VAL A 188 14.71 8.50 8.75
C VAL A 188 15.66 7.38 9.15
N ALA A 189 16.25 6.66 8.19
CA ALA A 189 17.23 5.63 8.47
C ALA A 189 18.52 6.19 9.10
N ILE A 190 19.00 7.36 8.64
CA ILE A 190 20.11 8.10 9.26
C ILE A 190 19.75 8.52 10.69
N ALA A 191 18.53 9.02 10.92
CA ALA A 191 18.08 9.36 12.26
C ALA A 191 18.06 8.15 13.20
N VAL A 192 17.56 7.00 12.71
CA VAL A 192 17.59 5.74 13.48
C VAL A 192 19.01 5.33 13.80
N GLN A 193 19.89 5.33 12.81
CA GLN A 193 21.31 5.02 12.97
C GLN A 193 21.96 5.87 14.07
N ARG A 194 21.75 7.19 14.03
CA ARG A 194 22.28 8.11 15.05
C ARG A 194 21.64 7.91 16.42
N ALA A 195 20.36 7.55 16.46
CA ALA A 195 19.64 7.28 17.71
C ALA A 195 20.05 5.95 18.36
N VAL A 196 20.48 4.95 17.58
CA VAL A 196 20.96 3.67 18.11
C VAL A 196 22.44 3.70 18.54
N ALA A 197 23.21 4.70 18.10
CA ALA A 197 24.63 4.81 18.39
C ALA A 197 24.94 4.91 19.89
N LEU A 198 26.11 4.41 20.30
CA LEU A 198 26.61 4.58 21.66
C LEU A 198 26.88 6.07 21.93
N GLY A 199 26.44 6.58 23.09
CA GLY A 199 26.56 8.00 23.44
C GLY A 199 25.50 8.91 22.80
N ALA A 200 24.55 8.37 22.04
CA ALA A 200 23.43 9.14 21.51
C ALA A 200 22.61 9.79 22.65
N ARG A 201 22.04 10.96 22.37
CA ARG A 201 21.09 11.59 23.29
C ARG A 201 19.88 10.67 23.49
N ARG A 202 19.40 10.61 24.74
CA ARG A 202 18.29 9.76 25.16
C ARG A 202 17.13 10.59 25.67
N ARG A 203 15.94 10.00 25.65
CA ARG A 203 14.68 10.60 26.11
C ARG A 203 14.34 11.89 25.38
N ILE A 204 14.53 11.87 24.06
CA ILE A 204 14.26 12.99 23.16
C ILE A 204 13.17 12.64 22.15
N SER A 205 12.37 13.64 21.77
CA SER A 205 11.46 13.58 20.62
C SER A 205 12.02 14.48 19.52
N VAL A 206 12.03 14.01 18.27
CA VAL A 206 12.65 14.71 17.14
C VAL A 206 11.71 14.70 15.95
N ASP A 207 11.25 15.87 15.54
CA ASP A 207 10.59 16.07 14.26
C ASP A 207 11.62 15.94 13.13
N LEU A 208 11.37 15.00 12.21
CA LEU A 208 12.21 14.74 11.05
C LEU A 208 11.52 15.32 9.82
N VAL A 209 11.67 16.62 9.63
CA VAL A 209 11.07 17.37 8.54
C VAL A 209 12.07 18.34 7.93
N HIS A 210 11.94 18.58 6.62
CA HIS A 210 12.65 19.69 6.00
C HIS A 210 12.08 21.04 6.45
N ALA A 211 12.93 22.07 6.50
CA ALA A 211 12.60 23.42 6.95
C ALA A 211 11.45 24.06 6.17
N LYS A 212 11.45 23.91 4.85
CA LYS A 212 10.40 24.47 3.99
C LYS A 212 9.26 23.46 3.83
N ALA A 213 8.07 23.81 4.35
CA ALA A 213 6.82 23.16 3.96
C ALA A 213 6.47 23.50 2.50
N VAL A 214 5.84 22.56 1.81
CA VAL A 214 5.29 22.77 0.45
C VAL A 214 3.79 22.54 0.49
N THR A 215 3.05 23.18 -0.41
CA THR A 215 1.63 22.84 -0.56
C THR A 215 1.48 21.45 -1.20
N LEU A 216 0.34 20.80 -0.99
CA LEU A 216 0.05 19.52 -1.64
C LEU A 216 0.07 19.66 -3.18
N ALA A 217 -0.40 20.79 -3.71
CA ALA A 217 -0.31 21.13 -5.12
C ALA A 217 1.14 21.22 -5.60
N GLU A 218 2.01 21.94 -4.88
CA GLU A 218 3.43 22.03 -5.19
C GLU A 218 4.12 20.66 -5.13
N LEU A 219 3.80 19.84 -4.13
CA LEU A 219 4.36 18.50 -3.99
C LEU A 219 4.04 17.63 -5.22
N VAL A 220 2.77 17.55 -5.61
CA VAL A 220 2.35 16.68 -6.73
C VAL A 220 2.83 17.24 -8.07
N THR A 221 2.86 18.55 -8.25
CA THR A 221 3.41 19.18 -9.48
C THR A 221 4.93 19.01 -9.57
N THR A 222 5.66 19.07 -8.45
CA THR A 222 7.10 18.75 -8.41
C THR A 222 7.35 17.29 -8.76
N LEU A 223 6.55 16.36 -8.22
CA LEU A 223 6.61 14.93 -8.61
C LEU A 223 6.33 14.73 -10.10
N ARG A 224 5.37 15.48 -10.67
CA ARG A 224 5.06 15.43 -12.10
C ARG A 224 6.24 15.88 -12.96
N GLY A 225 6.89 16.98 -12.58
CA GLY A 225 8.11 17.46 -13.25
C GLY A 225 9.25 16.44 -13.14
N TRP A 226 9.45 15.86 -11.96
CA TRP A 226 10.44 14.80 -11.73
C TRP A 226 10.20 13.56 -12.60
N LEU A 227 8.94 13.18 -12.85
CA LEU A 227 8.58 12.10 -13.79
C LEU A 227 8.90 12.43 -15.26
N GLY A 228 9.30 13.67 -15.57
CA GLY A 228 9.52 14.15 -16.93
C GLY A 228 8.22 14.34 -17.73
N LEU A 229 7.10 14.54 -17.04
CA LEU A 229 5.80 14.79 -17.68
C LEU A 229 5.62 16.30 -17.91
N PRO A 230 4.94 16.69 -19.00
CA PRO A 230 4.68 18.11 -19.27
C PRO A 230 3.84 18.73 -18.15
N PRO A 231 4.03 20.02 -17.82
CA PRO A 231 3.22 20.73 -16.84
C PRO A 231 1.72 20.56 -17.13
N ALA A 232 0.92 20.47 -16.07
CA ALA A 232 -0.53 20.33 -16.17
C ALA A 232 -1.21 21.21 -15.13
N ARG A 233 -2.43 21.63 -15.45
CA ARG A 233 -3.24 22.47 -14.56
C ARG A 233 -3.66 21.65 -13.34
N VAL A 234 -3.45 22.21 -12.15
CA VAL A 234 -4.01 21.67 -10.91
C VAL A 234 -5.51 21.96 -10.88
N VAL A 235 -6.31 20.91 -10.72
CA VAL A 235 -7.77 21.01 -10.60
C VAL A 235 -8.15 20.62 -9.18
N ALA A 236 -8.66 21.57 -8.42
CA ALA A 236 -9.15 21.32 -7.08
C ALA A 236 -10.40 20.44 -7.14
N VAL A 237 -10.31 19.23 -6.59
CA VAL A 237 -11.46 18.32 -6.49
C VAL A 237 -12.37 18.84 -5.37
N PRO A 238 -13.67 19.10 -5.65
CA PRO A 238 -14.62 19.50 -4.62
C PRO A 238 -14.59 18.54 -3.42
N PRO A 239 -14.58 19.05 -2.16
CA PRO A 239 -14.51 18.20 -0.97
C PRO A 239 -15.62 17.15 -0.87
N ILE A 240 -16.79 17.42 -1.46
CA ILE A 240 -17.89 16.45 -1.50
C ILE A 240 -17.53 15.23 -2.37
N LEU A 241 -16.95 15.43 -3.54
CA LEU A 241 -16.50 14.35 -4.42
C LEU A 241 -15.34 13.56 -3.79
N ALA A 242 -14.41 14.27 -3.13
CA ALA A 242 -13.32 13.62 -2.40
C ALA A 242 -13.85 12.74 -1.26
N ARG A 243 -14.87 13.18 -0.51
CA ARG A 243 -15.51 12.38 0.55
C ARG A 243 -16.32 11.20 -0.01
N MET A 244 -17.05 11.39 -1.11
CA MET A 244 -17.81 10.31 -1.74
C MET A 244 -16.89 9.21 -2.27
N THR A 245 -15.79 9.59 -2.94
CA THR A 245 -14.77 8.63 -3.40
C THR A 245 -14.11 7.91 -2.22
N ALA A 246 -13.77 8.63 -1.15
CA ALA A 246 -13.23 8.02 0.06
C ALA A 246 -14.20 7.03 0.72
N ALA A 247 -15.50 7.37 0.83
CA ALA A 247 -16.52 6.49 1.39
C ALA A 247 -16.73 5.22 0.54
N ALA A 248 -16.73 5.34 -0.79
CA ALA A 248 -16.79 4.19 -1.69
C ALA A 248 -15.57 3.27 -1.51
N VAL A 249 -14.38 3.85 -1.36
CA VAL A 249 -13.15 3.08 -1.11
C VAL A 249 -13.14 2.43 0.28
N ASP A 250 -13.69 3.09 1.30
CA ASP A 250 -13.87 2.51 2.63
C ASP A 250 -14.83 1.31 2.58
N ALA A 251 -15.90 1.36 1.77
CA ALA A 251 -16.76 0.21 1.54
C ALA A 251 -16.01 -0.94 0.84
N LEU A 252 -15.21 -0.65 -0.18
CA LEU A 252 -14.37 -1.65 -0.86
C LEU A 252 -13.32 -2.30 0.07
N ALA A 253 -12.99 -1.66 1.20
CA ALA A 253 -12.10 -2.25 2.21
C ALA A 253 -12.68 -3.54 2.83
N TRP A 254 -14.00 -3.66 2.92
CA TRP A 254 -14.69 -4.88 3.39
C TRP A 254 -14.46 -6.06 2.44
N LEU A 255 -14.30 -5.78 1.15
CA LEU A 255 -13.93 -6.77 0.14
C LEU A 255 -12.41 -7.04 0.09
N GLY A 256 -11.65 -6.41 0.99
CA GLY A 256 -10.20 -6.58 1.14
C GLY A 256 -9.35 -5.65 0.28
N TRP A 257 -9.94 -4.74 -0.50
CA TRP A 257 -9.20 -3.80 -1.34
C TRP A 257 -8.60 -2.65 -0.52
N ARG A 258 -7.31 -2.38 -0.73
CA ARG A 258 -6.53 -1.43 0.07
C ARG A 258 -6.07 -0.26 -0.78
N SER A 259 -6.98 0.69 -1.06
CA SER A 259 -6.58 1.98 -1.63
C SER A 259 -6.21 2.97 -0.51
N PRO A 260 -5.21 3.84 -0.73
CA PRO A 260 -4.86 4.94 0.18
C PRO A 260 -5.86 6.11 0.14
N MET A 261 -6.78 6.17 -0.83
CA MET A 261 -7.83 7.18 -0.90
C MET A 261 -8.98 6.85 0.08
N ARG A 262 -8.70 6.82 1.38
CA ARG A 262 -9.69 6.56 2.44
C ARG A 262 -9.96 7.79 3.27
N THR A 263 -11.07 7.77 4.02
CA THR A 263 -11.51 8.92 4.81
C THR A 263 -10.44 9.36 5.81
N ALA A 264 -9.78 8.42 6.50
CA ALA A 264 -8.72 8.75 7.45
C ALA A 264 -7.50 9.43 6.78
N SER A 265 -7.12 8.99 5.58
CA SER A 265 -6.01 9.59 4.83
C SER A 265 -6.36 10.98 4.32
N LEU A 266 -7.62 11.18 3.91
CA LEU A 266 -8.14 12.47 3.48
C LEU A 266 -8.17 13.50 4.63
N GLU A 267 -8.58 13.07 5.82
CA GLU A 267 -8.55 13.91 7.03
C GLU A 267 -7.11 14.25 7.46
N GLN A 268 -6.14 13.33 7.30
CA GLN A 268 -4.72 13.67 7.51
C GLN A 268 -4.24 14.74 6.53
N LEU A 269 -4.53 14.57 5.24
CA LEU A 269 -4.13 15.55 4.23
C LEU A 269 -4.76 16.91 4.51
N ARG A 270 -6.02 16.93 4.94
CA ARG A 270 -6.71 18.16 5.34
C ARG A 270 -6.08 18.82 6.56
N ALA A 271 -5.63 18.05 7.54
CA ALA A 271 -4.96 18.57 8.73
C ALA A 271 -3.54 19.10 8.43
N GLY A 272 -2.92 18.65 7.33
CA GLY A 272 -1.55 18.96 6.97
C GLY A 272 -0.54 18.12 7.76
N VAL A 273 0.74 18.36 7.51
CA VAL A 273 1.85 17.67 8.19
C VAL A 273 2.81 18.71 8.74
N PRO A 274 2.59 19.26 9.95
CA PRO A 274 3.46 20.26 10.56
C PRO A 274 4.68 19.59 11.23
N GLY A 275 5.75 20.35 11.44
CA GLY A 275 6.89 19.91 12.28
C GLY A 275 7.96 20.98 12.47
N ASP A 276 8.77 20.84 13.53
CA ASP A 276 9.91 21.70 13.82
C ASP A 276 11.18 21.15 13.16
N ALA A 277 11.59 21.75 12.05
CA ALA A 277 12.71 21.29 11.23
C ALA A 277 14.09 21.44 11.88
N ASP A 278 14.22 22.27 12.91
CA ASP A 278 15.49 22.48 13.56
C ASP A 278 15.85 21.35 14.54
N GLN A 279 14.86 20.56 14.98
CA GLN A 279 15.08 19.50 15.96
C GLN A 279 16.08 18.46 15.48
N ALA A 280 15.97 18.02 14.22
CA ALA A 280 16.90 17.03 13.66
C ALA A 280 18.35 17.54 13.70
N GLN A 281 18.58 18.80 13.31
CA GLN A 281 19.92 19.39 13.33
C GLN A 281 20.41 19.56 14.78
N ARG A 282 19.59 20.12 15.67
CA ARG A 282 19.96 20.36 17.07
C ARG A 282 20.20 19.09 17.87
N LEU A 283 19.38 18.05 17.66
CA LEU A 283 19.34 16.84 18.49
C LEU A 283 20.09 15.66 17.90
N LEU A 284 20.13 15.54 16.56
CA LEU A 284 20.80 14.45 15.86
C LEU A 284 21.98 14.91 15.02
N GLY A 285 22.18 16.22 14.80
CA GLY A 285 23.34 16.76 14.07
C GLY A 285 23.24 16.66 12.54
N PHE A 286 22.05 16.54 11.96
CA PHE A 286 21.86 16.66 10.51
C PHE A 286 20.52 17.30 10.16
N ALA A 287 20.43 17.87 8.96
CA ALA A 287 19.21 18.43 8.42
C ALA A 287 18.60 17.47 7.38
N PRO A 288 17.28 17.15 7.46
CA PRO A 288 16.58 16.42 6.43
C PRO A 288 16.61 17.15 5.08
N ARG A 289 16.74 16.38 4.00
CA ARG A 289 16.88 16.92 2.64
C ARG A 289 15.61 17.63 2.18
N SER A 290 15.76 18.59 1.27
CA SER A 290 14.60 19.23 0.63
C SER A 290 13.94 18.28 -0.36
N LEU A 291 12.66 18.50 -0.66
CA LEU A 291 11.93 17.72 -1.68
C LEU A 291 12.71 17.63 -2.99
N ARG A 292 13.29 18.74 -3.44
CA ARG A 292 14.03 18.79 -4.70
C ARG A 292 15.35 18.00 -4.61
N ALA A 293 16.10 18.16 -3.52
CA ALA A 293 17.32 17.39 -3.31
C ALA A 293 17.07 15.87 -3.22
N MET A 294 15.95 15.45 -2.63
CA MET A 294 15.53 14.04 -2.64
C MET A 294 15.29 13.55 -4.07
N LEU A 295 14.51 14.29 -4.86
CA LEU A 295 14.14 13.89 -6.22
C LEU A 295 15.31 13.94 -7.20
N ASP A 296 16.23 14.90 -7.05
CA ASP A 296 17.47 14.98 -7.84
C ASP A 296 18.40 13.78 -7.55
N GLY A 297 18.39 13.27 -6.30
CA GLY A 297 19.12 12.07 -5.90
C GLY A 297 18.48 10.75 -6.35
N TRP A 298 17.24 10.78 -6.83
CA TRP A 298 16.48 9.61 -7.26
C TRP A 298 16.01 9.79 -8.70
N PRO A 299 16.87 9.70 -9.73
CA PRO A 299 16.47 9.97 -11.11
C PRO A 299 15.29 9.08 -11.52
N SER A 300 14.25 9.69 -12.10
CA SER A 300 13.06 8.94 -12.52
C SER A 300 13.35 8.09 -13.76
N GLY A 301 12.89 6.83 -13.71
CA GLY A 301 13.07 5.87 -14.78
C GLY A 301 11.76 5.46 -15.45
N VAL A 302 11.84 4.38 -16.22
CA VAL A 302 10.67 3.76 -16.88
C VAL A 302 9.69 3.23 -15.83
N GLN A 303 10.18 2.70 -14.73
CA GLN A 303 9.36 2.10 -13.67
C GLN A 303 8.41 3.14 -13.04
N GLU A 304 8.93 4.31 -12.67
CA GLU A 304 8.18 5.40 -12.05
C GLU A 304 7.13 5.97 -13.02
N ARG A 305 7.49 6.12 -14.30
CA ARG A 305 6.60 6.61 -15.36
C ARG A 305 5.47 5.64 -15.65
N TRP A 306 5.75 4.35 -15.72
CA TRP A 306 4.73 3.33 -15.90
C TRP A 306 3.80 3.26 -14.70
N PHE A 307 4.37 3.22 -13.49
CA PHE A 307 3.60 3.17 -12.24
C PHE A 307 2.64 4.35 -12.11
N SER A 308 3.13 5.58 -12.32
CA SER A 308 2.30 6.80 -12.23
C SER A 308 1.15 6.81 -13.24
N LYS A 309 1.38 6.36 -14.47
CA LYS A 309 0.34 6.29 -15.53
C LYS A 309 -0.64 5.13 -15.33
N SER A 310 -0.18 3.98 -14.84
CA SER A 310 -1.00 2.79 -14.64
C SER A 310 -1.77 2.79 -13.32
N TYR A 311 -1.43 3.69 -12.39
CA TYR A 311 -1.99 3.71 -11.04
C TYR A 311 -3.53 3.68 -11.03
N PHE A 312 -4.17 4.55 -11.82
CA PHE A 312 -5.62 4.60 -11.95
C PHE A 312 -6.18 3.63 -13.01
N LEU A 313 -5.33 3.06 -13.86
CA LEU A 313 -5.74 2.05 -14.83
C LEU A 313 -6.08 0.73 -14.14
N LYS A 314 -5.35 0.34 -13.09
CA LYS A 314 -5.62 -0.89 -12.32
C LYS A 314 -7.08 -1.02 -11.85
N PRO A 315 -7.66 -0.07 -11.09
CA PRO A 315 -9.06 -0.17 -10.67
C PRO A 315 -10.04 -0.10 -11.86
N THR A 316 -9.73 0.65 -12.91
CA THR A 316 -10.55 0.69 -14.13
C THR A 316 -10.62 -0.69 -14.81
N ILE A 317 -9.47 -1.34 -14.98
CA ILE A 317 -9.36 -2.70 -15.56
C ILE A 317 -10.24 -3.68 -14.75
N LEU A 318 -10.10 -3.67 -13.43
CA LEU A 318 -10.84 -4.60 -12.55
C LEU A 318 -12.35 -4.36 -12.62
N PHE A 319 -12.79 -3.09 -12.64
CA PHE A 319 -14.20 -2.76 -12.77
C PHE A 319 -14.76 -3.15 -14.15
N THR A 320 -13.99 -2.91 -15.21
CA THR A 320 -14.36 -3.32 -16.57
C THR A 320 -14.49 -4.82 -16.69
N LEU A 321 -13.53 -5.59 -16.16
CA LEU A 321 -13.60 -7.05 -16.14
C LEU A 321 -14.79 -7.55 -15.32
N PHE A 322 -15.02 -7.00 -14.13
CA PHE A 322 -16.19 -7.34 -13.32
C PHE A 322 -17.48 -7.13 -14.11
N GLY A 323 -17.66 -5.94 -14.71
CA GLY A 323 -18.85 -5.61 -15.49
C GLY A 323 -19.01 -6.51 -16.72
N PHE A 324 -17.94 -6.74 -17.48
CA PHE A 324 -17.95 -7.60 -18.66
C PHE A 324 -18.40 -9.03 -18.31
N TRP A 325 -17.77 -9.65 -17.31
CA TRP A 325 -18.06 -11.02 -16.91
C TRP A 325 -19.44 -11.16 -16.25
N PHE A 326 -19.81 -10.24 -15.36
CA PHE A 326 -21.11 -10.28 -14.70
C PHE A 326 -22.27 -10.08 -15.68
N LEU A 327 -22.17 -9.10 -16.58
CA LEU A 327 -23.22 -8.82 -17.56
C LEU A 327 -23.28 -9.89 -18.65
N SER A 328 -22.13 -10.43 -19.11
CA SER A 328 -22.09 -11.57 -20.05
C SER A 328 -22.89 -12.75 -19.51
N GLY A 329 -22.60 -13.17 -18.28
CA GLY A 329 -23.31 -14.29 -17.66
C GLY A 329 -24.79 -14.00 -17.42
N LEU A 330 -25.15 -12.78 -16.99
CA LEU A 330 -26.55 -12.39 -16.79
C LEU A 330 -27.33 -12.42 -18.12
N ILE A 331 -26.76 -11.89 -19.20
CA ILE A 331 -27.38 -11.91 -20.54
C ILE A 331 -27.54 -13.36 -21.00
N GLY A 332 -26.50 -14.20 -20.85
CA GLY A 332 -26.53 -15.60 -21.23
C GLY A 332 -27.60 -16.42 -20.49
N LEU A 333 -27.96 -16.04 -19.26
CA LEU A 333 -28.99 -16.70 -18.46
C LEU A 333 -30.39 -16.09 -18.60
N THR A 334 -30.53 -14.96 -19.29
CA THR A 334 -31.81 -14.23 -19.39
C THR A 334 -32.15 -13.90 -20.84
N ALA A 335 -32.03 -12.63 -21.25
CA ALA A 335 -32.47 -12.12 -22.54
C ALA A 335 -31.75 -12.78 -23.74
N GLY A 336 -30.53 -13.26 -23.55
CA GLY A 336 -29.73 -13.92 -24.57
C GLY A 336 -29.82 -15.46 -24.57
N PHE A 337 -30.60 -16.06 -23.65
CA PHE A 337 -30.58 -17.50 -23.42
C PHE A 337 -30.94 -18.31 -24.67
N ASP A 338 -32.09 -18.02 -25.28
CA ASP A 338 -32.57 -18.76 -26.45
C ASP A 338 -31.66 -18.58 -27.67
N GLN A 339 -31.08 -17.39 -27.82
CA GLN A 339 -30.13 -17.10 -28.90
C GLN A 339 -28.82 -17.87 -28.69
N ALA A 340 -28.28 -17.89 -27.48
CA ALA A 340 -27.06 -18.62 -27.15
C ALA A 340 -27.22 -20.14 -27.32
N VAL A 341 -28.38 -20.69 -26.92
CA VAL A 341 -28.71 -22.11 -27.15
C VAL A 341 -28.79 -22.40 -28.65
N SER A 342 -29.44 -21.51 -29.42
CA SER A 342 -29.59 -21.65 -30.87
C SER A 342 -28.24 -21.73 -31.60
N VAL A 343 -27.25 -20.92 -31.17
CA VAL A 343 -25.89 -20.93 -31.75
C VAL A 343 -25.25 -22.32 -31.67
N LEU A 344 -25.48 -23.06 -30.58
CA LEU A 344 -24.97 -24.43 -30.40
C LEU A 344 -25.83 -25.46 -31.13
N THR A 345 -27.17 -25.35 -31.07
CA THR A 345 -28.05 -26.32 -31.71
C THR A 345 -27.98 -26.28 -33.24
N THR A 346 -27.78 -25.10 -33.82
CA THR A 346 -27.55 -24.95 -35.27
C THR A 346 -26.22 -25.56 -35.72
N ALA A 347 -25.29 -25.79 -34.79
CA ALA A 347 -24.02 -26.49 -35.02
C ALA A 347 -24.13 -28.03 -34.89
N GLY A 348 -25.34 -28.55 -34.63
CA GLY A 348 -25.57 -29.99 -34.42
C GLY A 348 -25.44 -30.45 -32.97
N VAL A 349 -25.26 -29.55 -31.99
CA VAL A 349 -25.29 -29.92 -30.56
C VAL A 349 -26.74 -30.19 -30.13
N GLY A 350 -26.97 -31.31 -29.43
CA GLY A 350 -28.30 -31.61 -28.90
C GLY A 350 -28.83 -30.53 -27.95
N LEU A 351 -30.15 -30.32 -27.92
CA LEU A 351 -30.79 -29.26 -27.13
C LEU A 351 -30.45 -29.31 -25.63
N GLY A 352 -30.43 -30.51 -25.04
CA GLY A 352 -30.08 -30.70 -23.63
C GLY A 352 -28.66 -30.24 -23.31
N PRO A 353 -27.63 -30.80 -23.98
CA PRO A 353 -26.24 -30.35 -23.85
C PRO A 353 -26.05 -28.85 -24.16
N ALA A 354 -26.73 -28.31 -25.17
CA ALA A 354 -26.65 -26.88 -25.50
C ALA A 354 -27.17 -25.99 -24.36
N LYS A 355 -28.34 -26.31 -23.79
CA LYS A 355 -28.88 -25.61 -22.62
C LYS A 355 -27.94 -25.72 -21.42
N ALA A 356 -27.42 -26.91 -21.14
CA ALA A 356 -26.49 -27.12 -20.04
C ALA A 356 -25.19 -26.31 -20.20
N ALA A 357 -24.64 -26.22 -21.42
CA ALA A 357 -23.46 -25.44 -21.71
C ALA A 357 -23.70 -23.93 -21.50
N VAL A 358 -24.82 -23.39 -21.97
CA VAL A 358 -25.18 -21.96 -21.79
C VAL A 358 -25.40 -21.64 -20.31
N ILE A 359 -26.13 -22.49 -19.58
CA ILE A 359 -26.35 -22.30 -18.13
C ILE A 359 -25.01 -22.37 -17.39
N GLY A 360 -24.20 -23.41 -17.67
CA GLY A 360 -22.92 -23.62 -17.02
C GLY A 360 -21.95 -22.46 -17.27
N GLY A 361 -21.87 -21.99 -18.52
CA GLY A 361 -21.06 -20.84 -18.89
C GLY A 361 -21.53 -19.55 -18.22
N GLY A 362 -22.83 -19.25 -18.26
CA GLY A 362 -23.37 -18.04 -17.63
C GLY A 362 -23.21 -18.02 -16.10
N VAL A 363 -23.38 -19.15 -15.43
CA VAL A 363 -23.12 -19.29 -13.99
C VAL A 363 -21.63 -19.14 -13.68
N ALA A 364 -20.75 -19.75 -14.48
CA ALA A 364 -19.31 -19.62 -14.32
C ALA A 364 -18.85 -18.16 -14.50
N ASP A 365 -19.41 -17.45 -15.49
CA ASP A 365 -19.10 -16.05 -15.75
C ASP A 365 -19.44 -15.16 -14.54
N ILE A 366 -20.66 -15.29 -14.00
CA ILE A 366 -21.10 -14.55 -12.81
C ILE A 366 -20.24 -14.94 -11.59
N ALA A 367 -19.96 -16.23 -11.39
CA ALA A 367 -19.15 -16.70 -10.28
C ALA A 367 -17.73 -16.10 -10.32
N LEU A 368 -17.09 -16.08 -11.49
CA LEU A 368 -15.77 -15.47 -11.66
C LEU A 368 -15.81 -13.95 -11.41
N ALA A 369 -16.87 -13.25 -11.85
CA ALA A 369 -17.04 -11.83 -11.54
C ALA A 369 -17.18 -11.59 -10.03
N LEU A 370 -18.02 -12.37 -9.34
CA LEU A 370 -18.20 -12.26 -7.88
C LEU A 370 -16.91 -12.59 -7.13
N LEU A 371 -16.16 -13.61 -7.56
CA LEU A 371 -14.84 -13.92 -7.00
C LEU A 371 -13.82 -12.81 -7.24
N LEU A 372 -13.89 -12.11 -8.38
CA LEU A 372 -13.03 -10.96 -8.68
C LEU A 372 -13.29 -9.79 -7.71
N ALA A 373 -14.53 -9.62 -7.24
CA ALA A 373 -14.89 -8.54 -6.32
C ALA A 373 -14.13 -8.64 -4.98
N PHE A 374 -13.73 -9.84 -4.53
CA PHE A 374 -12.98 -10.03 -3.30
C PHE A 374 -11.47 -10.12 -3.56
N ARG A 375 -10.67 -9.24 -2.92
CA ARG A 375 -9.21 -9.17 -3.11
C ARG A 375 -8.47 -10.49 -2.87
N ARG A 376 -8.98 -11.33 -1.96
CA ARG A 376 -8.40 -12.64 -1.62
C ARG A 376 -8.51 -13.64 -2.79
N THR A 377 -9.61 -13.59 -3.53
CA THR A 377 -9.91 -14.52 -4.62
C THR A 377 -9.65 -13.92 -6.00
N ALA A 378 -9.43 -12.61 -6.10
CA ALA A 378 -9.19 -11.91 -7.36
C ALA A 378 -8.14 -12.56 -8.26
N GLY A 379 -7.00 -13.02 -7.71
CA GLY A 379 -5.98 -13.71 -8.50
C GLY A 379 -6.47 -15.03 -9.11
N ALA A 380 -7.19 -15.84 -8.31
CA ALA A 380 -7.79 -17.08 -8.78
C ALA A 380 -8.92 -16.82 -9.78
N ALA A 381 -9.72 -15.77 -9.57
CA ALA A 381 -10.75 -15.34 -10.51
C ALA A 381 -10.15 -14.96 -11.87
N LEU A 382 -9.09 -14.15 -11.90
CA LEU A 382 -8.41 -13.77 -13.13
C LEU A 382 -7.81 -14.97 -13.87
N LEU A 383 -7.19 -15.92 -13.15
CA LEU A 383 -6.75 -17.19 -13.74
C LEU A 383 -7.91 -18.02 -14.28
N GLY A 384 -9.04 -18.06 -13.56
CA GLY A 384 -10.26 -18.72 -14.01
C GLY A 384 -10.86 -18.05 -15.26
N MET A 385 -10.83 -16.72 -15.35
CA MET A 385 -11.26 -15.96 -16.53
C MET A 385 -10.40 -16.30 -17.75
N LEU A 386 -9.08 -16.42 -17.58
CA LEU A 386 -8.16 -16.85 -18.64
C LEU A 386 -8.46 -18.29 -19.09
N ALA A 387 -8.62 -19.21 -18.14
CA ALA A 387 -8.91 -20.62 -18.41
C ALA A 387 -10.26 -20.80 -19.11
N LEU A 388 -11.30 -20.13 -18.63
CA LEU A 388 -12.64 -20.24 -19.22
C LEU A 388 -12.69 -19.61 -20.61
N THR A 389 -12.02 -18.47 -20.81
CA THR A 389 -11.90 -17.86 -22.15
C THR A 389 -11.20 -18.81 -23.12
N ALA A 390 -10.10 -19.45 -22.70
CA ALA A 390 -9.43 -20.47 -23.52
C ALA A 390 -10.38 -21.64 -23.83
N GLY A 391 -11.16 -22.11 -22.85
CA GLY A 391 -12.17 -23.14 -23.04
C GLY A 391 -13.26 -22.75 -24.06
N TYR A 392 -13.79 -21.52 -23.97
CA TYR A 392 -14.76 -20.99 -24.93
C TYR A 392 -14.17 -20.87 -26.34
N LEU A 393 -12.94 -20.41 -26.47
CA LEU A 393 -12.27 -20.28 -27.76
C LEU A 393 -11.99 -21.64 -28.41
N VAL A 394 -11.50 -22.62 -27.64
CA VAL A 394 -11.22 -23.97 -28.15
C VAL A 394 -12.53 -24.70 -28.48
N GLY A 395 -13.47 -24.76 -27.54
CA GLY A 395 -14.76 -25.41 -27.76
C GLY A 395 -15.56 -24.73 -28.88
N GLY A 396 -15.54 -23.41 -28.90
CA GLY A 396 -16.14 -22.59 -29.95
C GLY A 396 -15.51 -22.82 -31.32
N ALA A 397 -14.18 -22.92 -31.44
CA ALA A 397 -13.52 -23.20 -32.70
C ALA A 397 -13.84 -24.61 -33.25
N LEU A 398 -14.08 -25.59 -32.37
CA LEU A 398 -14.45 -26.95 -32.76
C LEU A 398 -15.92 -27.04 -33.21
N VAL A 399 -16.82 -26.35 -32.53
CA VAL A 399 -18.28 -26.45 -32.77
C VAL A 399 -18.75 -25.42 -33.80
N ARG A 400 -18.21 -24.20 -33.77
CA ARG A 400 -18.59 -23.05 -34.60
C ARG A 400 -17.35 -22.27 -35.08
N PRO A 401 -16.50 -22.87 -35.95
CA PRO A 401 -15.30 -22.20 -36.47
C PRO A 401 -15.62 -20.92 -37.25
N ASP A 402 -16.82 -20.81 -37.82
CA ASP A 402 -17.32 -19.64 -38.54
C ASP A 402 -17.37 -18.37 -37.68
N LEU A 403 -17.50 -18.50 -36.35
CA LEU A 403 -17.55 -17.36 -35.42
C LEU A 403 -16.21 -16.58 -35.31
N TRP A 404 -15.12 -17.10 -35.88
CA TRP A 404 -13.87 -16.35 -36.07
C TRP A 404 -13.98 -15.28 -37.16
N LEU A 405 -14.79 -15.54 -38.19
CA LEU A 405 -14.99 -14.67 -39.34
C LEU A 405 -16.32 -13.89 -39.25
N ASP A 406 -17.10 -14.11 -38.20
CA ASP A 406 -18.35 -13.40 -37.98
C ASP A 406 -18.10 -11.88 -37.89
N PRO A 407 -18.92 -11.03 -38.56
CA PRO A 407 -18.73 -9.58 -38.57
C PRO A 407 -18.76 -8.92 -37.18
N LEU A 408 -19.48 -9.52 -36.23
CA LEU A 408 -19.53 -9.05 -34.85
C LEU A 408 -18.31 -9.52 -34.03
N GLY A 409 -17.53 -10.46 -34.58
CA GLY A 409 -16.24 -10.93 -34.06
C GLY A 409 -16.27 -11.41 -32.62
N PRO A 410 -17.22 -12.26 -32.20
CA PRO A 410 -17.37 -12.68 -30.80
C PRO A 410 -16.09 -13.32 -30.26
N PHE A 411 -15.45 -14.24 -31.01
CA PHE A 411 -14.19 -14.87 -30.58
C PHE A 411 -13.00 -13.91 -30.63
N LEU A 412 -12.93 -13.07 -31.67
CA LEU A 412 -11.86 -12.09 -31.81
C LEU A 412 -11.84 -11.11 -30.64
N LYS A 413 -13.01 -10.69 -30.14
CA LYS A 413 -13.16 -9.76 -29.00
C LYS A 413 -12.85 -10.41 -27.65
N SER A 414 -12.97 -11.72 -27.52
CA SER A 414 -12.60 -12.45 -26.29
C SER A 414 -11.09 -12.48 -26.04
N VAL A 415 -10.26 -12.41 -27.08
CA VAL A 415 -8.79 -12.41 -26.94
C VAL A 415 -8.29 -11.15 -26.21
N PRO A 416 -8.67 -9.91 -26.60
CA PRO A 416 -8.36 -8.72 -25.81
C PRO A 416 -8.85 -8.77 -24.36
N ALA A 417 -10.03 -9.37 -24.10
CA ALA A 417 -10.54 -9.54 -22.73
C ALA A 417 -9.64 -10.47 -21.89
N ALA A 418 -9.13 -11.56 -22.48
CA ALA A 418 -8.13 -12.41 -21.83
C ALA A 418 -6.82 -11.66 -21.56
N VAL A 419 -6.31 -10.89 -22.54
CA VAL A 419 -5.10 -10.06 -22.33
C VAL A 419 -5.32 -9.04 -21.22
N LEU A 420 -6.52 -8.46 -21.12
CA LEU A 420 -6.88 -7.54 -20.04
C LEU A 420 -6.89 -8.22 -18.67
N ALA A 421 -7.37 -9.47 -18.58
CA ALA A 421 -7.29 -10.27 -17.35
C ALA A 421 -5.85 -10.62 -16.97
N LEU A 422 -4.99 -10.92 -17.96
CA LEU A 422 -3.56 -11.13 -17.74
C LEU A 422 -2.86 -9.86 -17.23
N ALA A 423 -3.18 -8.70 -17.82
CA ALA A 423 -2.67 -7.42 -17.36
C ALA A 423 -3.14 -7.09 -15.93
N ALA A 424 -4.41 -7.37 -15.61
CA ALA A 424 -4.93 -7.22 -14.26
C ALA A 424 -4.18 -8.09 -13.25
N LEU A 425 -3.84 -9.33 -13.64
CA LEU A 425 -3.11 -10.27 -12.80
C LEU A 425 -1.68 -9.75 -12.51
N ALA A 426 -0.99 -9.26 -13.54
CA ALA A 426 0.34 -8.67 -13.40
C ALA A 426 0.35 -7.40 -12.53
N LEU A 427 -0.74 -6.64 -12.53
CA LEU A 427 -0.90 -5.44 -11.71
C LEU A 427 -1.46 -5.72 -10.30
N LEU A 428 -1.84 -6.96 -9.99
CA LEU A 428 -2.60 -7.28 -8.77
C LEU A 428 -1.75 -7.11 -7.51
N ASP A 429 -0.45 -7.39 -7.59
CA ASP A 429 0.48 -7.26 -6.48
C ASP A 429 0.60 -5.82 -5.98
N GLU A 430 0.74 -5.68 -4.66
CA GLU A 430 0.76 -4.39 -3.96
C GLU A 430 2.13 -4.08 -3.34
N ARG A 431 3.07 -5.03 -3.38
CA ARG A 431 4.42 -4.94 -2.80
C ARG A 431 5.42 -5.86 -3.48
#